data_AF-A0A354PGF0-F1
#
_entry.id   AF-A0A354PGF0-F1
#
_cell.length_a   1.000
_cell.length_b   1.000
_cell.length_c   1.000
_cell.angle_alpha   90.00
_cell.angle_beta   90.00
_cell.angle_gamma   90.00
#
_symmetry.space_group_name_H-M   'P 1'
#
loop_
_entity.id
_entity.type
_entity.pdbx_description
1 polymer ?
#
loop_
_entity_poly.entity_id
_entity_poly.type
_entity_poly.pdbx_seq_one_letter_code
_entity_poly.pdbx_strand_id
1 'polypeptide(L)'
;MVQLHRRMDAHSDSIPLPTPHALKTTRVGADLADGQWHHAAFTWNEEKRHQRLYVDGALVASNRGPQGGFHSGSAQLGRANTGGAFIGGSLDEFRIYSRCLSAEDVRTLSQGKASSP
;
A
#
# COMPACT_ATOMS: atom_id res chain seq x y z
N MET A 1 -7.15 4.29 -1.48
CA MET A 1 -6.35 5.30 -0.75
C MET A 1 -6.98 5.53 0.63
N VAL A 2 -6.21 5.73 1.70
CA VAL A 2 -6.64 5.53 3.12
C VAL A 2 -6.40 6.78 3.96
N GLN A 3 -7.39 7.13 4.79
CA GLN A 3 -7.32 8.18 5.81
C GLN A 3 -7.45 7.61 7.23
N LEU A 4 -6.55 8.02 8.14
CA LEU A 4 -6.48 7.60 9.55
C LEU A 4 -6.43 8.83 10.46
N HIS A 5 -7.35 8.95 11.42
CA HIS A 5 -7.25 9.92 12.53
C HIS A 5 -7.25 9.17 13.87
N ARG A 6 -6.24 9.44 14.71
CA ARG A 6 -6.14 8.98 16.11
C ARG A 6 -6.35 10.17 17.05
N ARG A 7 -7.18 9.99 18.08
CA ARG A 7 -7.05 10.73 19.35
C ARG A 7 -6.49 9.78 20.42
N MET A 8 -5.57 10.29 21.24
CA MET A 8 -4.96 9.60 22.37
C MET A 8 -5.74 9.93 23.64
N ASP A 9 -6.34 8.91 24.24
CA ASP A 9 -6.76 8.97 25.63
C ASP A 9 -6.03 7.81 26.33
N ALA A 10 -5.07 8.13 27.19
CA ALA A 10 -4.25 7.15 27.89
C ALA A 10 -5.01 6.60 29.12
N HIS A 11 -5.13 5.28 29.21
CA HIS A 11 -5.33 4.57 30.48
C HIS A 11 -4.40 3.36 30.52
N SER A 12 -3.60 3.30 31.59
CA SER A 12 -2.63 2.24 31.88
C SER A 12 -3.33 0.94 32.20
N ASP A 13 -3.09 -0.10 31.41
CA ASP A 13 -3.05 -1.49 31.88
C ASP A 13 -2.14 -2.31 30.97
N SER A 14 -1.19 -3.01 31.58
CA SER A 14 -0.10 -3.71 30.88
C SER A 14 -0.51 -5.14 30.53
N ILE A 15 -0.88 -5.38 29.27
CA ILE A 15 -1.07 -6.74 28.71
C ILE A 15 0.25 -7.16 28.03
N PRO A 16 0.84 -8.33 28.37
CA PRO A 16 2.04 -8.80 27.68
C PRO A 16 1.74 -9.15 26.22
N LEU A 17 2.45 -8.50 25.30
CA LEU A 17 2.30 -8.69 23.85
C LEU A 17 2.87 -10.06 23.42
N PRO A 18 2.14 -10.89 22.65
CA PRO A 18 2.73 -12.06 22.00
C PRO A 18 3.80 -11.62 21.00
N THR A 19 4.88 -12.40 20.93
CA THR A 19 6.09 -12.13 20.14
C THR A 19 5.74 -11.70 18.71
N PRO A 20 6.14 -10.49 18.26
CA PRO A 20 5.82 -10.04 16.93
C PRO A 20 6.59 -10.88 15.91
N HIS A 21 5.86 -11.60 15.05
CA HIS A 21 6.36 -11.84 13.70
C HIS A 21 6.45 -10.44 13.07
N ALA A 22 7.65 -9.88 13.03
CA ALA A 22 7.86 -8.48 12.68
C ALA A 22 7.30 -8.19 11.29
N LEU A 23 6.11 -7.56 11.24
CA LEU A 23 5.61 -6.93 10.03
C LEU A 23 6.55 -5.78 9.71
N LYS A 24 7.37 -5.93 8.68
CA LYS A 24 8.27 -4.87 8.23
C LYS A 24 7.44 -3.84 7.45
N THR A 25 6.84 -2.90 8.18
CA THR A 25 6.07 -1.79 7.60
C THR A 25 7.01 -0.68 7.15
N THR A 26 7.01 -0.36 5.86
CA THR A 26 7.64 0.88 5.38
C THR A 26 6.59 1.98 5.35
N ARG A 27 6.80 3.07 6.10
CA ARG A 27 5.92 4.25 6.08
C ARG A 27 6.33 5.18 4.96
N VAL A 28 5.35 5.69 4.20
CA VAL A 28 5.54 6.81 3.29
C VAL A 28 5.51 8.09 4.13
N GLY A 29 6.44 9.03 3.90
CA GLY A 29 6.54 10.27 4.67
C GLY A 29 5.49 11.34 4.31
N ALA A 30 4.68 11.09 3.27
CA ALA A 30 3.61 11.96 2.82
C ALA A 30 2.26 11.52 3.40
N ASP A 31 1.43 12.49 3.78
CA ASP A 31 0.05 12.23 4.16
C ASP A 31 -0.76 11.89 2.90
N LEU A 32 -1.32 10.69 2.86
CA LEU A 32 -2.16 10.15 1.78
C LEU A 32 -3.66 10.29 2.13
N ALA A 33 -3.95 11.06 3.15
CA ALA A 33 -5.27 11.25 3.73
C ALA A 33 -5.72 12.71 3.64
N ASP A 34 -5.23 13.43 2.64
CA ASP A 34 -5.41 14.87 2.45
C ASP A 34 -6.67 15.23 1.64
N GLY A 35 -7.46 14.22 1.24
CA GLY A 35 -8.68 14.38 0.46
C GLY A 35 -8.46 14.55 -1.04
N GLN A 36 -7.22 14.44 -1.54
CA GLN A 36 -6.93 14.44 -2.97
C GLN A 36 -6.93 13.02 -3.56
N TRP A 37 -7.01 12.94 -4.88
CA TRP A 37 -6.79 11.68 -5.60
C TRP A 37 -5.30 11.44 -5.77
N HIS A 38 -4.82 10.26 -5.38
CA HIS A 38 -3.46 9.85 -5.68
C HIS A 38 -3.41 8.50 -6.35
N HIS A 39 -2.39 8.35 -7.19
CA HIS A 39 -2.09 7.11 -7.86
C HIS A 39 -1.10 6.31 -7.00
N ALA A 40 -1.51 5.14 -6.51
CA ALA A 40 -0.64 4.23 -5.77
C ALA A 40 -0.32 2.99 -6.62
N ALA A 41 0.96 2.65 -6.72
CA ALA A 41 1.40 1.44 -7.42
C ALA A 41 2.40 0.64 -6.57
N PHE A 42 2.18 -0.65 -6.47
CA PHE A 42 3.11 -1.59 -5.85
C PHE A 42 3.66 -2.52 -6.93
N THR A 43 4.98 -2.66 -7.00
CA THR A 43 5.63 -3.59 -7.92
C THR A 43 6.47 -4.62 -7.17
N TRP A 44 6.46 -5.84 -7.69
CA TRP A 44 7.25 -6.96 -7.18
C TRP A 44 8.00 -7.60 -8.33
N ASN A 45 9.32 -7.62 -8.21
CA ASN A 45 10.18 -8.44 -9.04
C ASN A 45 10.61 -9.65 -8.22
N GLU A 46 10.07 -10.83 -8.54
CA GLU A 46 10.33 -12.07 -7.80
C GLU A 46 11.78 -12.52 -7.90
N GLU A 47 12.35 -12.52 -9.11
CA GLU A 47 13.72 -12.93 -9.39
C GLU A 47 14.74 -12.15 -8.53
N LYS A 48 14.56 -10.83 -8.43
CA LYS A 48 15.42 -9.92 -7.65
C LYS A 48 14.91 -9.69 -6.22
N ARG A 49 13.76 -10.27 -5.87
CA ARG A 49 13.02 -10.04 -4.61
C ARG A 49 12.82 -8.56 -4.29
N HIS A 50 12.61 -7.73 -5.30
CA HIS A 50 12.57 -6.27 -5.13
C HIS A 50 11.11 -5.80 -5.07
N GLN A 51 10.72 -5.23 -3.92
CA GLN A 51 9.44 -4.56 -3.69
C GLN A 51 9.62 -3.06 -3.81
N ARG A 52 8.71 -2.41 -4.52
CA ARG A 52 8.67 -0.95 -4.63
C ARG A 52 7.25 -0.46 -4.50
N LEU A 53 7.07 0.62 -3.75
CA LEU A 53 5.83 1.36 -3.64
C LEU A 53 6.04 2.75 -4.22
N TYR A 54 5.13 3.15 -5.09
CA TYR A 54 5.09 4.45 -5.71
C TYR A 54 3.80 5.16 -5.35
N VAL A 55 3.89 6.48 -5.18
CA VAL A 55 2.77 7.40 -5.04
C VAL A 55 2.98 8.51 -6.04
N ASP A 56 1.95 8.81 -6.84
CA ASP A 56 1.97 9.84 -7.89
C ASP A 56 3.16 9.73 -8.84
N GLY A 57 3.51 8.47 -9.16
CA GLY A 57 4.62 8.14 -10.05
C GLY A 57 6.00 8.18 -9.40
N ALA A 58 6.12 8.70 -8.17
CA ALA A 58 7.39 8.78 -7.44
C ALA A 58 7.62 7.54 -6.55
N LEU A 59 8.85 7.03 -6.51
CA LEU A 59 9.23 5.93 -5.62
C LEU A 59 9.28 6.45 -4.17
N VAL A 60 8.40 5.92 -3.31
CA VAL A 60 8.31 6.35 -1.91
C VAL A 60 8.84 5.32 -0.92
N ALA A 61 8.91 4.06 -1.32
CA ALA A 61 9.46 2.99 -0.50
C ALA A 61 9.99 1.85 -1.35
N SER A 62 11.05 1.20 -0.86
CA SER A 62 11.55 -0.05 -1.43
C SER A 62 12.01 -1.00 -0.33
N ASN A 63 11.94 -2.30 -0.60
CA ASN A 63 12.42 -3.32 0.32
C ASN A 63 12.81 -4.58 -0.45
N ARG A 64 13.56 -5.48 0.22
CA ARG A 64 13.71 -6.86 -0.24
C ARG A 64 12.60 -7.70 0.39
N GLY A 65 11.77 -8.32 -0.44
CA GLY A 65 10.67 -9.17 0.05
C GLY A 65 11.15 -10.55 0.51
N PRO A 66 10.29 -11.34 1.14
CA PRO A 66 10.64 -12.66 1.70
C PRO A 66 11.09 -13.66 0.63
N GLN A 67 11.73 -14.76 1.05
CA GLN A 67 11.86 -15.95 0.21
C GLN A 67 10.51 -16.67 0.18
N GLY A 68 10.08 -17.16 -0.99
CA GLY A 68 8.88 -18.00 -1.11
C GLY A 68 7.66 -17.38 -1.83
N GLY A 69 7.80 -16.22 -2.50
CA GLY A 69 6.74 -15.67 -3.36
C GLY A 69 5.48 -15.21 -2.60
N PHE A 70 4.38 -14.99 -3.34
CA PHE A 70 3.08 -14.68 -2.74
C PHE A 70 2.31 -15.96 -2.41
N HIS A 71 1.63 -15.98 -1.27
CA HIS A 71 0.67 -17.03 -0.93
C HIS A 71 -0.58 -16.90 -1.81
N SER A 72 -1.05 -18.02 -2.38
CA SER A 72 -2.32 -18.08 -3.09
C SER A 72 -3.49 -17.82 -2.14
N GLY A 73 -4.38 -16.90 -2.51
CA GLY A 73 -5.57 -16.57 -1.71
C GLY A 73 -6.44 -15.52 -2.39
N SER A 74 -7.61 -15.24 -1.81
CA SER A 74 -8.49 -14.19 -2.29
C SER A 74 -7.89 -12.81 -2.02
N ALA A 75 -7.67 -12.02 -3.08
CA ALA A 75 -7.33 -10.62 -2.94
C ALA A 75 -8.55 -9.85 -2.40
N GLN A 76 -8.35 -9.06 -1.35
CA GLN A 76 -9.38 -8.20 -0.80
C GLN A 76 -9.06 -6.75 -1.16
N LEU A 77 -10.06 -6.06 -1.71
CA LEU A 77 -10.01 -4.62 -1.95
C LEU A 77 -10.81 -3.91 -0.88
N GLY A 78 -10.29 -2.77 -0.43
CA GLY A 78 -11.01 -1.93 0.51
C GLY A 78 -11.11 -2.48 1.93
N ARG A 79 -10.33 -3.51 2.28
CA ARG A 79 -10.41 -4.19 3.58
C ARG A 79 -9.08 -4.84 3.95
N ALA A 80 -8.78 -4.89 5.25
CA ALA A 80 -7.68 -5.71 5.78
C ALA A 80 -8.05 -7.20 5.85
N ASN A 81 -7.07 -8.08 5.56
CA ASN A 81 -7.25 -9.53 5.60
C ASN A 81 -7.67 -10.04 7.00
N THR A 82 -7.24 -9.35 8.06
CA THR A 82 -7.61 -9.66 9.46
C THR A 82 -9.05 -9.30 9.83
N GLY A 83 -9.82 -8.70 8.92
CA GLY A 83 -11.18 -8.21 9.19
C GLY A 83 -11.19 -6.89 9.98
N GLY A 84 -12.37 -6.27 10.07
CA GLY A 84 -12.63 -5.10 10.93
C GLY A 84 -12.17 -3.74 10.40
N ALA A 85 -11.20 -3.68 9.48
CA ALA A 85 -10.74 -2.42 8.88
C ALA A 85 -11.15 -2.34 7.41
N PHE A 86 -11.93 -1.31 7.07
CA PHE A 86 -12.32 -0.96 5.71
C PHE A 86 -11.63 0.34 5.26
N ILE A 87 -11.49 0.54 3.96
CA ILE A 87 -11.06 1.83 3.44
C ILE A 87 -12.19 2.85 3.63
N GLY A 88 -11.84 4.04 4.13
CA GLY A 88 -12.75 5.18 4.24
C GLY A 88 -12.71 6.11 3.02
N GLY A 89 -12.42 5.58 1.82
CA GLY A 89 -12.22 6.38 0.62
C GLY A 89 -12.58 5.63 -0.66
N SER A 90 -12.52 6.32 -1.79
CA SER A 90 -12.85 5.76 -3.10
C SER A 90 -11.67 5.06 -3.74
N LEU A 91 -11.98 4.08 -4.59
CA LEU A 91 -11.04 3.43 -5.51
C LEU A 91 -11.56 3.63 -6.92
N ASP A 92 -10.63 3.78 -7.85
CA ASP A 92 -10.93 3.93 -9.26
C ASP A 92 -9.80 3.30 -10.08
N GLU A 93 -10.10 2.83 -11.28
CA GLU A 93 -9.09 2.40 -12.26
C GLU A 93 -8.15 1.28 -11.77
N PHE A 94 -8.68 0.35 -10.95
CA PHE A 94 -7.92 -0.77 -10.38
C PHE A 94 -7.41 -1.74 -11.45
N ARG A 95 -6.11 -2.08 -11.39
CA ARG A 95 -5.44 -2.98 -12.33
C ARG A 95 -4.46 -3.90 -11.63
N ILE A 96 -4.32 -5.13 -12.16
CA ILE A 96 -3.28 -6.10 -11.80
C ILE A 96 -2.55 -6.51 -13.07
N TYR A 97 -1.22 -6.59 -13.01
CA TYR A 97 -0.37 -6.98 -14.12
C TYR A 97 0.35 -8.29 -13.82
N SER A 98 0.49 -9.16 -14.83
CA SER A 98 1.29 -10.39 -14.75
C SER A 98 2.80 -10.15 -14.91
N ARG A 99 3.22 -8.88 -14.98
CA ARG A 99 4.62 -8.45 -15.10
C ARG A 99 4.95 -7.38 -14.07
N CYS A 100 6.22 -7.32 -13.67
CA CYS A 100 6.71 -6.19 -12.90
C CYS A 100 6.76 -4.95 -13.78
N LEU A 101 6.02 -3.89 -13.41
CA LEU A 101 6.09 -2.60 -14.08
C LEU A 101 7.43 -1.91 -13.83
N SER A 102 7.92 -1.17 -14.83
CA SER A 102 9.07 -0.29 -14.70
C SER A 102 8.69 1.01 -13.97
N ALA A 103 9.69 1.79 -13.54
CA ALA A 103 9.41 3.12 -12.96
C ALA A 103 8.75 4.06 -13.97
N GLU A 104 9.11 3.94 -15.26
CA GLU A 104 8.55 4.74 -16.35
C GLU A 104 7.10 4.35 -16.67
N ASP A 105 6.78 3.06 -16.64
CA ASP A 105 5.40 2.57 -16.77
C ASP A 105 4.52 3.18 -15.66
N VAL A 106 5.00 3.12 -14.41
CA VAL A 106 4.27 3.63 -13.25
C VAL A 106 4.09 5.15 -13.33
N ARG A 107 5.11 5.88 -13.78
CA ARG A 107 5.02 7.33 -14.01
C ARG A 107 3.98 7.65 -15.08
N THR A 108 3.97 6.92 -16.20
CA THR A 108 2.99 7.11 -17.27
C THR A 108 1.56 6.85 -16.77
N LEU A 109 1.36 5.76 -16.02
CA LEU A 109 0.05 5.44 -15.43
C LEU A 109 -0.42 6.51 -14.44
N SER A 110 0.50 7.10 -13.65
CA SER A 110 0.15 8.18 -12.72
C SER A 110 -0.33 9.46 -13.41
N GLN A 111 0.13 9.71 -14.63
CA GLN A 111 -0.22 10.89 -15.43
C GLN A 111 -1.47 10.68 -16.31
N GLY A 112 -1.86 9.42 -16.55
CA GLY A 112 -3.01 9.04 -17.37
C GLY A 112 -4.38 9.42 -16.80
N LYS A 113 -4.44 10.18 -15.70
CA LYS A 113 -5.67 10.77 -15.15
C LYS A 113 -5.68 12.28 -15.37
N ALA A 114 -6.01 12.68 -16.60
CA ALA A 114 -6.39 14.06 -16.93
C ALA A 114 -7.67 14.04 -17.78
N SER A 115 -8.82 14.11 -17.11
CA SER A 115 -9.99 14.92 -17.48
C SER A 115 -11.23 14.42 -16.72
N SER A 116 -11.70 15.20 -15.74
CA SER A 116 -13.14 15.30 -15.50
C SER A 116 -13.69 16.35 -16.47
N PRO A 117 -14.85 16.12 -17.11
CA PRO A 117 -15.59 17.17 -17.80
C PRO A 117 -16.11 18.23 -16.83
#